data_AF-A0A7Z9Y2H7-F1
#
_entry.id   AF-A0A7Z9Y2H7-F1
#
_cell.length_a   1.000
_cell.length_b   1.000
_cell.length_c   1.000
_cell.angle_alpha   90.00
_cell.angle_beta   90.00
_cell.angle_gamma   90.00
#
_symmetry.space_group_name_H-M   'P 1'
#
loop_
_entity.id
_entity.type
_entity.pdbx_description
1 polymer ?
#
loop_
_entity_poly.entity_id
_entity_poly.type
_entity_poly.pdbx_seq_one_letter_code
_entity_poly.pdbx_strand_id
1 'polypeptide(L)'
;MLAVGWIVQSRNQAFELDPADELLSTCGLAKEKRPQDWSLEEKLNIVVSCAALDDASISERCRERGIYPHHINQWKQDFVSETTSSHSKAQAEVRTLRLENKTLKKELNRKEKALAETAALLVLQKKVDAIWGNGEDNSQ
;
A
#
# COMPACT_ATOMS: atom_id res chain seq x y z
N MET A 1 -22.08 -42.55 31.28
CA MET A 1 -22.15 -41.30 30.50
C MET A 1 -21.18 -40.28 31.10
N LEU A 2 -19.90 -40.31 30.76
CA LEU A 2 -18.96 -39.26 31.11
C LEU A 2 -17.99 -39.07 29.95
N ALA A 3 -18.42 -38.33 28.94
CA ALA A 3 -17.58 -37.99 27.80
C ALA A 3 -18.05 -36.70 27.11
N VAL A 4 -18.32 -35.61 27.85
CA VAL A 4 -18.45 -34.29 27.21
C VAL A 4 -18.10 -33.20 28.23
N GLY A 5 -16.84 -32.75 28.28
CA GLY A 5 -16.43 -31.72 29.23
C GLY A 5 -15.02 -31.17 29.06
N TRP A 6 -14.40 -31.34 27.89
CA TRP A 6 -13.04 -30.86 27.60
C TRP A 6 -12.98 -29.73 26.56
N ILE A 7 -14.13 -29.18 26.20
CA ILE A 7 -14.21 -28.01 25.32
C ILE A 7 -14.59 -26.84 26.22
N VAL A 8 -13.60 -26.02 26.60
CA VAL A 8 -13.70 -24.57 26.95
C VAL A 8 -12.42 -24.01 27.63
N GLN A 9 -11.35 -24.78 27.84
CA GLN A 9 -10.13 -24.25 28.48
C GLN A 9 -8.96 -23.97 27.52
N SER A 10 -9.19 -23.44 26.32
CA SER A 10 -8.09 -23.11 25.38
C SER A 10 -7.78 -21.61 25.25
N ARG A 11 -8.37 -20.76 26.11
CA ARG A 11 -8.32 -19.30 25.90
C ARG A 11 -7.45 -18.50 26.86
N ASN A 12 -6.60 -19.13 27.68
CA ASN A 12 -5.67 -18.44 28.59
C ASN A 12 -4.36 -19.22 28.83
N GLN A 13 -3.82 -19.90 27.81
CA GLN A 13 -2.40 -20.29 27.87
C GLN A 13 -1.60 -19.11 27.34
N ALA A 14 -1.22 -18.19 28.24
CA ALA A 14 -0.16 -17.25 27.97
C ALA A 14 1.06 -18.07 27.57
N PHE A 15 1.49 -17.92 26.32
CA PHE A 15 2.72 -18.48 25.82
C PHE A 15 3.85 -17.74 26.55
N GLU A 16 4.35 -18.35 27.63
CA GLU A 16 5.60 -17.88 28.22
C GLU A 16 6.69 -18.12 27.18
N LEU A 17 7.26 -17.01 26.71
CA LEU A 17 8.44 -17.04 25.85
C LEU A 17 9.61 -17.51 26.71
N ASP A 18 10.01 -18.75 26.48
CA ASP A 18 11.18 -19.37 27.10
C ASP A 18 12.45 -18.66 26.56
N PRO A 19 13.34 -18.10 27.41
CA PRO A 19 14.53 -17.36 26.97
C PRO A 19 15.61 -18.25 26.32
N ALA A 20 15.35 -19.55 26.15
CA ALA A 20 16.22 -20.48 25.45
C ALA A 20 16.11 -20.39 23.91
N ASP A 21 15.12 -19.67 23.37
CA ASP A 21 14.90 -19.55 21.91
C ASP A 21 15.91 -18.60 21.23
N GLU A 22 16.69 -17.83 22.00
CA GLU A 22 17.68 -16.90 21.45
C GLU A 22 18.99 -17.59 21.00
N LEU A 23 19.27 -18.82 21.47
CA LEU A 23 20.50 -19.56 21.14
C LEU A 23 20.34 -20.56 19.99
N LEU A 24 19.12 -20.82 19.50
CA LEU A 24 18.88 -21.67 18.33
C LEU A 24 18.74 -20.88 17.02
N SER A 25 18.81 -19.55 17.08
CA SER A 25 18.67 -18.67 15.91
C SER A 25 19.78 -18.83 14.86
N THR A 26 20.90 -19.48 15.20
CA THR A 26 21.98 -19.78 14.26
C THR A 26 21.88 -21.15 13.59
N CYS A 27 20.84 -21.95 13.89
CA CYS A 27 20.62 -23.26 13.26
C CYS A 27 19.25 -23.34 12.56
N GLY A 28 19.22 -22.85 11.32
CA GLY A 28 18.70 -23.65 10.20
C GLY A 28 17.21 -23.96 10.07
N LEU A 29 16.30 -23.36 10.83
CA LEU A 29 14.88 -23.41 10.46
C LEU A 29 14.56 -22.26 9.52
N ALA A 30 14.79 -22.50 8.23
CA ALA A 30 14.25 -21.67 7.17
C ALA A 30 12.74 -21.57 7.39
N LYS A 31 12.27 -20.38 7.79
CA LYS A 31 10.83 -20.10 7.85
C LYS A 31 10.28 -20.40 6.46
N GLU A 32 9.43 -21.43 6.34
CA GLU A 32 8.72 -21.74 5.10
C GLU A 32 7.86 -20.53 4.75
N LYS A 33 8.38 -19.66 3.89
CA LYS A 33 7.67 -18.50 3.39
C LYS A 33 6.87 -18.94 2.17
N ARG A 34 5.58 -18.61 2.11
CA ARG A 34 4.80 -18.85 0.89
C ARG A 34 5.48 -18.09 -0.26
N PRO A 35 5.49 -18.59 -1.50
CA PRO A 35 6.11 -17.91 -2.64
C PRO A 35 5.70 -16.44 -2.83
N GLN A 36 4.53 -16.06 -2.33
CA GLN A 36 4.01 -14.69 -2.34
C GLN A 36 4.59 -13.78 -1.24
N ASP A 37 5.05 -14.36 -0.13
CA ASP A 37 5.59 -13.64 1.04
C ASP A 37 7.09 -13.30 0.89
N TRP A 38 7.71 -13.69 -0.22
CA TRP A 38 9.07 -13.34 -0.57
C TRP A 38 9.13 -11.92 -1.15
N SER A 39 10.03 -11.09 -0.62
CA SER A 39 10.31 -9.78 -1.20
C SER A 39 10.96 -9.90 -2.59
N LEU A 40 10.84 -8.86 -3.41
CA LEU A 40 11.45 -8.84 -4.76
C LEU A 40 12.98 -9.03 -4.70
N GLU A 41 13.64 -8.46 -3.70
CA GLU A 41 15.09 -8.61 -3.49
C GLU A 41 15.47 -10.06 -3.16
N GLU A 42 14.74 -10.72 -2.26
CA GLU A 42 15.00 -12.11 -1.92
C GLU A 42 14.73 -13.05 -3.11
N LYS A 43 13.65 -12.80 -3.87
CA LYS A 43 13.34 -13.54 -5.11
C LYS A 43 14.48 -13.41 -6.11
N LEU A 44 14.99 -12.19 -6.33
CA LEU A 44 16.11 -11.94 -7.23
C LEU A 44 17.37 -12.68 -6.77
N ASN A 45 17.71 -12.61 -5.49
CA ASN A 45 18.89 -13.27 -4.94
C ASN A 45 18.83 -14.79 -5.15
N ILE A 46 17.66 -15.40 -4.94
CA ILE A 46 17.45 -16.84 -5.23
C ILE A 46 17.62 -17.12 -6.72
N VAL A 47 16.98 -16.34 -7.58
CA VAL A 47 17.08 -16.51 -9.04
C VAL A 47 18.54 -16.44 -9.51
N VAL A 48 19.32 -15.49 -9.00
CA VAL A 48 20.75 -15.34 -9.29
C VAL A 48 21.57 -16.51 -8.74
N SER A 49 21.30 -16.91 -7.50
CA SER A 49 21.96 -18.05 -6.85
C SER A 49 21.75 -19.36 -7.61
N CYS A 50 20.56 -19.55 -8.19
CA CYS A 50 20.20 -20.72 -8.96
C CYS A 50 20.58 -20.62 -10.45
N ALA A 51 21.12 -19.49 -10.92
CA ALA A 51 21.48 -19.32 -12.33
C ALA A 51 22.73 -20.12 -12.75
N ALA A 52 23.64 -20.40 -11.81
CA ALA A 52 24.90 -21.11 -12.05
C ALA A 52 24.92 -22.55 -11.50
N LEU A 53 23.80 -23.04 -10.97
CA LEU A 53 23.68 -24.37 -10.37
C LEU A 53 23.04 -25.36 -11.34
N ASP A 54 23.39 -26.65 -11.21
CA ASP A 54 22.74 -27.74 -11.93
C ASP A 54 21.34 -28.02 -11.36
N ASP A 55 20.46 -28.65 -12.16
CA ASP A 55 19.05 -28.91 -11.78
C ASP A 55 18.89 -29.69 -10.47
N ALA A 56 19.82 -30.60 -10.16
CA ALA A 56 19.85 -31.34 -8.90
C ALA A 56 20.10 -30.41 -7.71
N SER A 57 21.11 -29.54 -7.82
CA SER A 57 21.48 -28.57 -6.79
C SER A 57 20.43 -27.46 -6.63
N ILE A 58 19.78 -27.06 -7.72
CA ILE A 58 18.62 -26.15 -7.67
C ILE A 58 17.49 -26.79 -6.85
N SER A 59 17.20 -28.06 -7.09
CA SER A 59 16.12 -28.79 -6.40
C SER A 59 16.41 -28.93 -4.91
N GLU A 60 17.65 -29.18 -4.52
CA GLU A 60 18.08 -29.22 -3.11
C GLU A 60 17.94 -27.86 -2.42
N ARG A 61 18.50 -26.80 -3.02
CA ARG A 61 18.35 -25.40 -2.57
C ARG A 61 16.89 -24.96 -2.43
N CYS A 62 16.05 -25.43 -3.34
CA CYS A 62 14.61 -25.16 -3.34
C CYS A 62 13.94 -25.77 -2.09
N ARG A 63 14.28 -27.03 -1.77
CA ARG A 63 13.74 -27.75 -0.60
C ARG A 63 14.13 -27.08 0.71
N GLU A 64 15.38 -26.63 0.84
CA GLU A 64 15.86 -25.88 2.03
C GLU A 64 15.03 -24.61 2.30
N ARG A 65 14.47 -24.00 1.26
CA ARG A 65 13.75 -22.72 1.35
C ARG A 65 12.23 -22.86 1.21
N GLY A 66 11.71 -24.08 1.12
CA GLY A 66 10.28 -24.34 0.94
C GLY A 66 9.72 -23.85 -0.41
N ILE A 67 10.57 -23.73 -1.43
CA ILE A 67 10.20 -23.32 -2.79
C ILE A 67 10.40 -24.47 -3.77
N TYR A 68 9.91 -24.33 -5.00
CA TYR A 68 10.01 -25.34 -6.05
C TYR A 68 10.65 -24.73 -7.29
N PRO A 69 11.31 -25.53 -8.15
CA PRO A 69 11.97 -25.03 -9.36
C PRO A 69 11.05 -24.22 -10.29
N HIS A 70 9.77 -24.57 -10.36
CA HIS A 70 8.80 -23.83 -11.17
C HIS A 70 8.57 -22.39 -10.67
N HIS A 71 8.66 -22.15 -9.35
CA HIS A 71 8.59 -20.79 -8.80
C HIS A 71 9.76 -19.92 -9.26
N ILE A 72 10.97 -20.48 -9.35
CA ILE A 72 12.16 -19.76 -9.84
C ILE A 72 11.97 -19.38 -11.31
N ASN A 73 11.47 -20.30 -12.12
CA ASN A 73 11.17 -20.04 -13.53
C ASN A 73 10.08 -18.99 -13.70
N GLN A 74 9.03 -19.05 -12.87
CA GLN A 74 7.99 -18.03 -12.84
C GLN A 74 8.57 -16.66 -12.47
N TRP A 75 9.36 -16.56 -11.41
CA TRP A 75 9.97 -15.29 -10.99
C TRP A 75 10.91 -14.73 -12.06
N LYS A 76 11.68 -15.58 -12.76
CA LYS A 76 12.47 -15.16 -13.93
C LYS A 76 11.59 -14.50 -14.99
N GLN A 77 10.45 -15.11 -15.31
CA GLN A 77 9.50 -14.56 -16.29
C GLN A 77 8.84 -13.28 -15.77
N ASP A 78 8.51 -13.21 -14.49
CA ASP A 78 7.92 -12.03 -13.86
C ASP A 78 8.89 -10.84 -13.94
N PHE A 79 10.17 -11.01 -13.62
CA PHE A 79 11.18 -9.93 -13.76
C PHE A 79 11.30 -9.41 -15.20
N VAL A 80 11.20 -10.30 -16.19
CA VAL A 80 11.24 -9.92 -17.61
C VAL A 80 9.92 -9.23 -18.03
N SER A 81 8.79 -9.72 -17.55
CA SER A 81 7.44 -9.29 -17.99
C SER A 81 6.95 -8.02 -17.29
N GLU A 82 7.24 -7.87 -16.00
CA GLU A 82 6.76 -6.77 -15.14
C GLU A 82 7.25 -5.41 -15.64
N THR A 83 8.44 -5.37 -16.27
CA THR A 83 8.98 -4.17 -16.92
C THR A 83 8.05 -3.61 -18.02
N THR A 84 7.27 -4.46 -18.69
CA THR A 84 6.47 -4.05 -19.86
C THR A 84 5.00 -3.77 -19.53
N SER A 85 4.40 -4.58 -18.65
CA SER A 85 2.97 -4.53 -18.32
C SER A 85 2.64 -3.44 -17.29
N SER A 86 3.41 -3.37 -16.20
CA SER A 86 3.14 -2.43 -15.09
C SER A 86 3.37 -0.97 -15.51
N HIS A 87 4.40 -0.74 -16.32
CA HIS A 87 4.79 0.61 -16.75
C HIS A 87 3.73 1.26 -17.65
N SER A 88 3.09 0.48 -18.53
CA SER A 88 2.05 0.99 -19.44
C SER A 88 0.77 1.40 -18.70
N LYS A 89 0.31 0.60 -17.73
CA LYS A 89 -0.86 0.90 -16.89
C LYS A 89 -0.59 2.10 -15.99
N ALA A 90 0.56 2.12 -15.30
CA ALA A 90 0.95 3.25 -14.46
C ALA A 90 1.07 4.55 -15.28
N GLN A 91 1.61 4.50 -16.50
CA GLN A 91 1.71 5.68 -17.36
C GLN A 91 0.33 6.19 -17.81
N ALA A 92 -0.60 5.29 -18.14
CA ALA A 92 -1.97 5.67 -18.49
C ALA A 92 -2.69 6.34 -17.31
N GLU A 93 -2.58 5.77 -16.11
CA GLU A 93 -3.16 6.32 -14.88
C GLU A 93 -2.54 7.68 -14.52
N VAL A 94 -1.22 7.85 -14.66
CA VAL A 94 -0.56 9.15 -14.45
C VAL A 94 -1.07 10.20 -15.44
N ARG A 95 -1.37 9.82 -16.69
CA ARG A 95 -1.94 10.75 -17.68
C ARG A 95 -3.36 11.16 -17.32
N THR A 96 -4.21 10.21 -16.92
CA THR A 96 -5.59 10.52 -16.52
C THR A 96 -5.61 11.43 -15.29
N LEU A 97 -4.84 11.09 -14.26
CA LEU A 97 -4.72 11.90 -13.03
C LEU A 97 -4.21 13.31 -13.31
N ARG A 98 -3.24 13.47 -14.23
CA ARG A 98 -2.75 14.81 -14.63
C ARG A 98 -3.82 15.65 -15.31
N LEU A 99 -4.62 15.05 -16.19
CA LEU A 99 -5.71 15.75 -16.86
C LEU A 99 -6.79 16.17 -15.87
N GLU A 100 -7.20 15.26 -14.99
CA GLU A 100 -8.16 15.53 -13.93
C GLU A 100 -7.68 16.65 -13.01
N ASN A 101 -6.44 16.57 -12.53
CA ASN A 101 -5.85 17.60 -11.68
C ASN A 101 -5.82 18.97 -12.37
N LYS A 102 -5.53 19.02 -13.68
CA LYS A 102 -5.56 20.26 -14.46
C LYS A 102 -6.98 20.83 -14.58
N THR A 103 -7.98 19.97 -14.78
CA THR A 103 -9.39 20.38 -14.86
C THR A 103 -9.86 20.92 -13.51
N LEU A 104 -9.61 20.19 -12.43
CA LEU A 104 -9.97 20.58 -11.07
C LEU A 104 -9.32 21.91 -10.67
N LYS A 105 -8.03 22.10 -10.98
CA LYS A 105 -7.34 23.39 -10.73
C LYS A 105 -8.00 24.57 -11.47
N LYS A 106 -8.44 24.37 -12.72
CA LYS A 106 -9.13 25.41 -13.48
C LYS A 106 -10.49 25.75 -12.87
N GLU A 107 -11.24 24.73 -12.47
CA GLU A 107 -12.55 24.90 -11.85
C GLU A 107 -12.42 25.62 -10.51
N LEU A 108 -11.44 25.21 -9.69
CA LEU A 108 -11.12 25.84 -8.42
C LEU A 108 -10.82 27.33 -8.61
N ASN A 109 -9.92 27.68 -9.54
CA ASN A 109 -9.57 29.08 -9.80
C ASN A 109 -10.77 29.92 -10.28
N ARG A 110 -11.71 29.34 -11.05
CA ARG A 110 -12.94 30.03 -11.44
C ARG A 110 -13.85 30.29 -10.25
N LYS A 111 -14.00 29.29 -9.37
CA LYS A 111 -14.80 29.38 -8.14
C LYS A 111 -14.20 30.40 -7.17
N GLU A 112 -12.88 30.40 -6.99
CA GLU A 112 -12.17 31.37 -6.15
C GLU A 112 -12.34 32.81 -6.66
N LYS A 113 -12.29 33.04 -7.98
CA LYS A 113 -12.57 34.36 -8.57
C LYS A 113 -14.00 34.84 -8.30
N ALA A 114 -15.00 33.99 -8.55
CA ALA A 114 -16.40 34.33 -8.29
C ALA A 114 -16.65 34.60 -6.79
N LEU A 115 -15.99 33.83 -5.91
CA LEU A 115 -16.03 34.02 -4.48
C LEU A 115 -15.39 35.36 -4.08
N ALA A 116 -14.22 35.69 -4.64
CA ALA A 116 -13.54 36.96 -4.39
C ALA A 116 -14.36 38.17 -4.88
N GLU A 117 -15.00 38.07 -6.04
CA GLU A 117 -15.89 39.11 -6.57
C GLU A 117 -17.09 39.32 -5.65
N THR A 118 -17.72 38.24 -5.17
CA THR A 118 -18.84 38.33 -4.22
C THR A 118 -18.39 38.94 -2.89
N ALA A 119 -17.24 38.52 -2.36
CA ALA A 119 -16.67 39.10 -1.15
C ALA A 119 -16.38 40.61 -1.32
N ALA A 120 -15.85 41.03 -2.47
CA ALA A 120 -15.61 42.43 -2.77
C ALA A 120 -16.92 43.23 -2.83
N LEU A 121 -17.97 42.70 -3.45
CA LEU A 121 -19.30 43.32 -3.48
C LEU A 121 -19.88 43.49 -2.07
N LEU A 122 -19.79 42.46 -1.21
CA LEU A 122 -20.25 42.53 0.18
C LEU A 122 -19.48 43.56 1.00
N VAL A 123 -18.16 43.68 0.79
CA VAL A 123 -17.35 44.70 1.47
C VAL A 123 -17.74 46.10 1.00
N LEU A 124 -17.97 46.31 -0.30
CA LEU A 124 -18.41 47.59 -0.83
C LEU A 124 -19.79 47.98 -0.30
N GLN A 125 -20.74 47.04 -0.27
CA GLN A 125 -22.07 47.26 0.31
C GLN A 125 -21.97 47.74 1.76
N LYS A 126 -21.22 47.02 2.61
CA LYS A 126 -20.98 47.43 4.01
C LYS A 126 -20.37 48.82 4.13
N LYS A 127 -19.44 49.19 3.24
CA LYS A 127 -18.82 50.53 3.24
C LYS A 127 -19.83 51.61 2.86
N VAL A 128 -20.69 51.35 1.88
CA VAL A 128 -21.77 52.28 1.50
C VAL A 128 -22.75 52.44 2.67
N ASP A 129 -23.21 51.33 3.27
CA ASP A 129 -24.12 51.36 4.41
C ASP A 129 -23.52 52.13 5.61
N ALA A 130 -22.21 52.02 5.84
CA ALA A 130 -21.52 52.75 6.91
C ALA A 130 -21.38 54.26 6.65
N ILE A 131 -21.24 54.68 5.38
CA ILE A 131 -21.09 56.11 5.01
C ILE A 131 -22.45 56.78 4.92
N TRP A 132 -23.40 56.15 4.25
CA TRP A 132 -24.71 56.74 3.98
C TRP A 132 -25.76 56.40 5.04
N GLY A 133 -25.51 55.40 5.89
CA GLY A 133 -26.48 54.90 6.86
C GLY A 133 -27.68 54.32 6.14
N ASN A 134 -27.76 53.00 5.99
CA ASN A 134 -29.05 52.42 5.59
C ASN A 134 -30.02 52.60 6.75
N GLY A 135 -31.04 53.43 6.53
CA GLY A 135 -32.11 53.74 7.47
C GLY A 135 -32.97 52.54 7.81
N GLU A 136 -32.47 51.70 8.72
CA GLU A 136 -33.26 50.79 9.54
C GLU A 136 -33.18 51.25 11.01
N ASP A 137 -33.52 52.53 11.22
CA ASP A 137 -34.42 52.90 12.30
C ASP A 137 -35.80 53.10 11.66
N ASN A 138 -36.43 52.01 11.22
CA ASN A 138 -37.86 51.99 10.97
C ASN A 138 -38.44 50.59 11.15
N SER A 139 -39.27 50.50 12.19
CA SER A 139 -40.27 49.47 12.51
C SER A 139 -39.82 48.28 13.38
N GLN A 140 -40.40 48.33 14.59
CA GLN A 140 -40.69 47.23 15.52
C GLN A 140 -41.34 46.02 14.85
#